data_AF-A0A6G1SGC7-F1
#
_entry.id   AF-A0A6G1SGC7-F1
#
_cell.length_a   1.000
_cell.length_b   1.000
_cell.length_c   1.000
_cell.angle_alpha   90.00
_cell.angle_beta   90.00
_cell.angle_gamma   90.00
#
_symmetry.space_group_name_H-M   'P 1'
#
loop_
_entity.id
_entity.type
_entity.pdbx_description
1 polymer ?
#
loop_
_entity_poly.entity_id
_entity_poly.type
_entity_poly.pdbx_seq_one_letter_code
_entity_poly.pdbx_strand_id
1 'polypeptide(L)'
;NQNQQQQQQPQQQQQQQQMNISPIHQSHGVSSSQSKSFNLLARPTFNGQQGVKGSPHKYLLFRPTFSQLFLFLASGFKELPQHGVILLYLSADGSFQSAFQQATAIDEVGYDLGGVATNPTPTASSQSGSGQQARQVGQSSVGGGGIMGSSSMRASQSMHFKQLNCLHPGDLYPFTRKPLVLIVDSNNSYAFQHMPRHFGLPLLVLMSPTEYPAPFNDNTKGSLFTLFLHCPITALCSISNIIELPESIWRDAQFYLDKFYTELGQIILQSRILDPSYISLCSDDFLRLLIFRFIFCFMIMKLHRLFRASNYYPRSYPPLPEAELLQHPTLKQIISDMTVTLDIRTLFD
;
A
#
# COMPACT_ATOMS: atom_id res chain seq x y z
N ASN A 1 -38.83 -68.48 26.45
CA ASN A 1 -38.28 -69.15 25.25
C ASN A 1 -37.69 -68.07 24.35
N GLN A 2 -36.42 -67.63 24.44
CA GLN A 2 -35.15 -68.32 24.06
C GLN A 2 -35.29 -69.06 22.71
N ASN A 3 -34.43 -68.96 21.67
CA ASN A 3 -33.10 -68.36 21.44
C ASN A 3 -32.76 -68.40 19.91
N GLN A 4 -31.98 -67.42 19.42
CA GLN A 4 -30.93 -67.39 18.36
C GLN A 4 -30.96 -68.18 17.01
N GLN A 5 -30.55 -67.52 15.91
CA GLN A 5 -29.56 -67.95 14.86
C GLN A 5 -29.45 -66.85 13.76
N GLN A 6 -28.35 -66.09 13.60
CA GLN A 6 -27.04 -66.31 12.94
C GLN A 6 -27.03 -66.44 11.39
N GLN A 7 -26.27 -65.52 10.77
CA GLN A 7 -26.04 -65.26 9.35
C GLN A 7 -25.04 -66.22 8.67
N GLN A 8 -25.20 -66.43 7.36
CA GLN A 8 -24.39 -67.27 6.47
C GLN A 8 -23.27 -66.48 5.71
N GLN A 9 -22.17 -67.18 5.42
CA GLN A 9 -20.93 -66.82 4.67
C GLN A 9 -21.09 -67.02 3.12
N PRO A 10 -20.05 -67.03 2.21
CA PRO A 10 -18.64 -66.53 2.20
C PRO A 10 -18.16 -65.75 0.91
N GLN A 11 -16.93 -65.18 1.01
CA GLN A 11 -15.77 -64.91 0.08
C GLN A 11 -15.81 -65.27 -1.44
N GLN A 12 -15.08 -64.73 -2.44
CA GLN A 12 -13.74 -64.07 -2.67
C GLN A 12 -13.73 -63.48 -4.14
N GLN A 13 -13.21 -62.27 -4.46
CA GLN A 13 -11.86 -61.86 -4.93
C GLN A 13 -11.51 -62.00 -6.46
N GLN A 14 -11.28 -60.87 -7.16
CA GLN A 14 -10.57 -60.61 -8.45
C GLN A 14 -10.44 -59.06 -8.61
N GLN A 15 -9.45 -58.38 -9.22
CA GLN A 15 -8.38 -58.75 -10.17
C GLN A 15 -7.31 -57.61 -10.31
N GLN A 16 -6.03 -58.02 -10.44
CA GLN A 16 -4.94 -57.58 -11.37
C GLN A 16 -4.36 -56.13 -11.37
N GLN A 17 -3.05 -55.92 -11.08
CA GLN A 17 -1.81 -56.08 -11.92
C GLN A 17 -1.62 -54.93 -12.94
N GLN A 18 -0.44 -54.37 -13.29
CA GLN A 18 0.99 -54.72 -13.17
C GLN A 18 1.84 -53.47 -13.58
N MET A 19 3.00 -53.24 -12.96
CA MET A 19 4.36 -53.23 -13.54
C MET A 19 5.01 -51.89 -13.91
N ASN A 20 6.32 -51.92 -13.72
CA ASN A 20 7.29 -50.85 -13.56
C ASN A 20 8.39 -51.00 -14.63
N ILE A 21 9.14 -49.91 -14.85
CA ILE A 21 10.51 -49.80 -15.43
C ILE A 21 10.66 -49.65 -16.96
N SER A 22 11.46 -48.63 -17.29
CA SER A 22 11.82 -47.94 -18.54
C SER A 22 12.54 -48.75 -19.63
N PRO A 23 12.75 -48.12 -20.80
CA PRO A 23 14.11 -48.06 -21.37
C PRO A 23 14.52 -46.70 -21.98
N ILE A 24 15.83 -46.52 -22.10
CA ILE A 24 16.58 -45.41 -22.72
C ILE A 24 16.62 -45.57 -24.25
N HIS A 25 16.50 -44.47 -25.02
CA HIS A 25 17.20 -44.31 -26.30
C HIS A 25 17.34 -42.82 -26.72
N GLN A 26 18.53 -42.48 -27.25
CA GLN A 26 18.91 -41.19 -27.86
C GLN A 26 18.32 -41.01 -29.28
N SER A 27 18.09 -39.76 -29.73
CA SER A 27 18.59 -39.20 -31.01
C SER A 27 18.01 -37.79 -31.34
N HIS A 28 18.66 -37.13 -32.31
CA HIS A 28 18.77 -35.69 -32.57
C HIS A 28 17.59 -34.98 -33.28
N GLY A 29 17.52 -33.65 -33.05
CA GLY A 29 17.41 -32.59 -34.08
C GLY A 29 16.02 -32.19 -34.58
N VAL A 30 15.65 -30.90 -34.44
CA VAL A 30 15.38 -29.92 -35.53
C VAL A 30 14.89 -28.61 -34.89
N SER A 31 15.56 -27.52 -35.28
CA SER A 31 15.23 -26.12 -34.98
C SER A 31 13.94 -25.67 -35.67
N SER A 32 13.04 -25.04 -34.91
CA SER A 32 12.02 -24.15 -35.48
C SER A 32 11.86 -22.90 -34.60
N SER A 33 12.04 -21.76 -35.26
CA SER A 33 11.95 -20.41 -34.72
C SER A 33 10.48 -20.07 -34.44
N GLN A 34 10.09 -19.99 -33.17
CA GLN A 34 8.82 -19.39 -32.78
C GLN A 34 9.08 -18.18 -31.88
N SER A 35 8.66 -17.03 -32.39
CA SER A 35 8.56 -15.75 -31.69
C SER A 35 7.73 -15.93 -30.42
N LYS A 36 8.38 -15.92 -29.25
CA LYS A 36 7.69 -15.97 -27.96
C LYS A 36 7.29 -14.56 -27.56
N SER A 37 5.99 -14.29 -27.59
CA SER A 37 5.38 -13.14 -26.92
C SER A 37 5.69 -13.23 -25.42
N PHE A 38 6.37 -12.22 -24.88
CA PHE A 38 6.69 -12.16 -23.45
C PHE A 38 5.45 -11.80 -22.64
N ASN A 39 5.03 -12.73 -21.78
CA ASN A 39 3.98 -12.49 -20.80
C ASN A 39 4.65 -11.92 -19.54
N LEU A 40 4.47 -10.63 -19.25
CA LEU A 40 5.10 -9.87 -18.15
C LEU A 40 4.69 -10.34 -16.73
N LEU A 41 3.94 -11.43 -16.62
CA LEU A 41 3.44 -11.99 -15.36
C LEU A 41 4.18 -13.25 -14.88
N ALA A 42 5.15 -13.78 -15.65
CA ALA A 42 5.90 -14.97 -15.26
C ALA A 42 7.24 -14.59 -14.59
N ARG A 43 7.31 -14.79 -13.28
CA ARG A 43 8.47 -14.58 -12.40
C ARG A 43 9.51 -15.72 -12.59
N PRO A 44 10.82 -15.47 -12.50
CA PRO A 44 11.82 -16.54 -12.53
C PRO A 44 11.72 -17.37 -11.23
N THR A 45 11.44 -18.66 -11.38
CA THR A 45 11.46 -19.63 -10.28
C THR A 45 12.89 -20.09 -10.02
N PHE A 46 13.48 -19.70 -8.89
CA PHE A 46 14.64 -20.37 -8.33
C PHE A 46 14.15 -21.59 -7.53
N ASN A 47 14.56 -22.78 -7.98
CA ASN A 47 14.30 -24.04 -7.28
C ASN A 47 15.07 -24.06 -5.94
N GLY A 48 14.34 -23.99 -4.84
CA GLY A 48 14.82 -24.32 -3.50
C GLY A 48 13.66 -24.90 -2.70
N GLN A 49 13.78 -26.17 -2.29
CA GLN A 49 12.81 -26.86 -1.46
C GLN A 49 12.70 -26.18 -0.09
N GLN A 50 11.65 -25.38 0.14
CA GLN A 50 11.15 -25.02 1.48
C GLN A 50 9.62 -24.99 1.42
N GLY A 51 8.98 -25.45 2.50
CA GLY A 51 7.57 -25.84 2.58
C GLY A 51 6.60 -24.91 1.85
N VAL A 52 5.53 -25.50 1.31
CA VAL A 52 4.49 -24.85 0.51
C VAL A 52 4.05 -23.54 1.18
N LYS A 53 4.66 -22.42 0.76
CA LYS A 53 4.27 -21.07 1.16
C LYS A 53 2.89 -20.88 0.53
N GLY A 54 1.83 -21.01 1.32
CA GLY A 54 0.47 -20.76 0.86
C GLY A 54 0.38 -19.37 0.24
N SER A 55 -0.41 -19.21 -0.82
CA SER A 55 -0.62 -17.89 -1.41
C SER A 55 -1.22 -16.93 -0.38
N PRO A 56 -0.84 -15.64 -0.38
CA PRO A 56 -1.44 -14.68 0.53
C PRO A 56 -2.95 -14.59 0.30
N HIS A 57 -3.73 -14.55 1.37
CA HIS A 57 -5.15 -14.25 1.30
C HIS A 57 -5.33 -12.78 0.88
N LYS A 58 -5.99 -12.56 -0.26
CA LYS A 58 -6.16 -11.22 -0.85
C LYS A 58 -7.63 -10.81 -0.80
N TYR A 59 -7.87 -9.65 -0.21
CA TYR A 59 -9.17 -8.98 -0.25
C TYR A 59 -9.03 -7.68 -1.03
N LEU A 60 -9.95 -7.41 -1.95
CA LEU A 60 -10.05 -6.12 -2.64
C LEU A 60 -11.39 -5.50 -2.28
N LEU A 61 -11.35 -4.42 -1.50
CA LEU A 61 -12.52 -3.68 -1.11
C LEU A 61 -12.58 -2.40 -1.93
N PHE A 62 -13.47 -2.35 -2.91
CA PHE A 62 -13.72 -1.10 -3.62
C PHE A 62 -14.66 -0.25 -2.78
N ARG A 63 -14.20 0.94 -2.38
CA ARG A 63 -15.08 1.93 -1.77
C ARG A 63 -15.82 1.39 -0.52
N PRO A 64 -15.16 0.72 0.45
CA PRO A 64 -15.82 0.13 1.59
C PRO A 64 -16.29 1.18 2.61
N THR A 65 -17.30 0.83 3.39
CA THR A 65 -17.59 1.53 4.66
C THR A 65 -16.56 1.19 5.73
N PHE A 66 -16.46 1.99 6.79
CA PHE A 66 -15.59 1.70 7.93
C PHE A 66 -15.86 0.30 8.51
N SER A 67 -17.13 -0.04 8.75
CA SER A 67 -17.52 -1.35 9.30
C SER A 67 -17.14 -2.52 8.40
N GLN A 68 -17.29 -2.37 7.08
CA GLN A 68 -16.85 -3.39 6.12
C GLN A 68 -15.34 -3.59 6.19
N LEU A 69 -14.57 -2.50 6.11
CA LEU A 69 -13.11 -2.56 6.19
C LEU A 69 -12.66 -3.25 7.49
N PHE A 70 -13.22 -2.82 8.62
CA PHE A 70 -12.86 -3.35 9.94
C PHE A 70 -13.20 -4.83 10.08
N LEU A 71 -14.36 -5.26 9.54
CA LEU A 71 -14.77 -6.67 9.53
C LEU A 71 -13.75 -7.54 8.78
N PHE A 72 -13.38 -7.16 7.55
CA PHE A 72 -12.41 -7.91 6.76
C PHE A 72 -11.02 -7.91 7.41
N LEU A 73 -10.60 -6.80 7.99
CA LEU A 73 -9.33 -6.70 8.71
C LEU A 73 -9.30 -7.61 9.96
N ALA A 74 -10.39 -7.64 10.73
CA ALA A 74 -10.53 -8.53 11.88
C ALA A 74 -10.56 -10.01 11.51
N SER A 75 -11.29 -10.37 10.45
CA SER A 75 -11.29 -11.74 9.92
C SER A 75 -9.91 -12.16 9.44
N GLY A 76 -9.24 -11.31 8.64
CA GLY A 76 -7.87 -11.54 8.18
C GLY A 76 -6.88 -11.68 9.33
N PHE A 77 -6.99 -10.85 10.37
CA PHE A 77 -6.16 -10.94 11.57
C PHE A 77 -6.34 -12.27 12.31
N LYS A 78 -7.59 -12.75 12.44
CA LYS A 78 -7.91 -14.02 13.11
C LYS A 78 -7.39 -15.24 12.34
N GLU A 79 -7.51 -15.23 11.02
CA GLU A 79 -7.11 -16.32 10.14
C GLU A 79 -5.59 -16.37 9.90
N LEU A 80 -4.88 -15.28 10.22
CA LEU A 80 -3.45 -15.17 9.96
C LEU A 80 -2.64 -16.16 10.84
N PRO A 81 -1.72 -16.94 10.24
CA PRO A 81 -0.79 -17.80 10.98
C PRO A 81 0.02 -17.05 12.05
N GLN A 82 0.64 -17.79 12.97
CA GLN A 82 1.42 -17.22 14.08
C GLN A 82 2.53 -16.26 13.61
N HIS A 83 3.15 -16.53 12.46
CA HIS A 83 4.20 -15.71 11.85
C HIS A 83 3.74 -14.97 10.58
N GLY A 84 2.43 -14.92 10.32
CA GLY A 84 1.94 -14.18 9.16
C GLY A 84 2.06 -12.67 9.37
N VAL A 85 2.09 -11.94 8.26
CA VAL A 85 2.15 -10.47 8.22
C VAL A 85 0.85 -9.96 7.62
N ILE A 86 0.27 -8.91 8.19
CA ILE A 86 -0.85 -8.18 7.58
C ILE A 86 -0.26 -7.09 6.68
N LEU A 87 -0.60 -7.11 5.40
CA LEU A 87 -0.37 -5.99 4.50
C LEU A 87 -1.69 -5.29 4.21
N LEU A 88 -1.82 -4.03 4.63
CA LEU A 88 -2.96 -3.18 4.34
C LEU A 88 -2.54 -2.08 3.37
N TYR A 89 -3.17 -2.03 2.20
CA TYR A 89 -3.00 -0.95 1.23
C TYR A 89 -4.25 -0.06 1.23
N LEU A 90 -4.09 1.21 1.57
CA LEU A 90 -5.15 2.22 1.58
C LEU A 90 -4.90 3.22 0.43
N SER A 91 -5.87 3.34 -0.48
CA SER A 91 -5.88 4.38 -1.52
C SER A 91 -7.20 5.12 -1.43
N ALA A 92 -7.19 6.32 -0.86
CA ALA A 92 -8.36 7.16 -0.68
C ALA A 92 -7.98 8.57 -0.21
N ASP A 93 -8.90 9.51 -0.38
CA ASP A 93 -8.75 10.88 0.06
C ASP A 93 -8.58 10.97 1.60
N GLY A 94 -7.81 11.94 2.03
CA GLY A 94 -7.63 12.26 3.44
C GLY A 94 -8.89 12.86 4.06
N SER A 95 -9.17 12.45 5.29
CA SER A 95 -10.12 13.11 6.19
C SER A 95 -9.31 13.89 7.21
N PHE A 96 -9.51 15.20 7.23
CA PHE A 96 -8.80 16.13 8.12
C PHE A 96 -9.71 16.51 9.29
N GLN A 97 -9.16 16.62 10.49
CA GLN A 97 -9.91 17.16 11.61
C GLN A 97 -10.26 18.64 11.41
N SER A 98 -11.41 19.06 11.94
CA SER A 98 -11.75 20.47 12.01
C SER A 98 -10.85 21.20 13.02
N ALA A 99 -10.45 22.44 12.70
CA ALA A 99 -9.58 23.25 13.56
C ALA A 99 -10.11 23.44 15.00
N PHE A 100 -11.43 23.34 15.18
CA PHE A 100 -12.09 23.43 16.48
C PHE A 100 -11.87 22.17 17.34
N GLN A 101 -11.83 20.97 16.75
CA GLN A 101 -11.57 19.71 17.47
C GLN A 101 -10.10 19.59 17.91
N GLN A 102 -9.18 20.14 17.12
CA GLN A 102 -7.74 20.10 17.39
C GLN A 102 -7.36 20.82 18.70
N ALA A 103 -8.09 21.87 19.08
CA ALA A 103 -7.88 22.61 20.33
C ALA A 103 -8.27 21.83 21.60
N THR A 104 -9.10 20.78 21.47
CA THR A 104 -9.59 19.96 22.59
C THR A 104 -8.95 18.55 22.66
N ALA A 105 -8.27 18.11 21.60
CA ALA A 105 -7.79 16.74 21.44
C ALA A 105 -6.35 16.51 21.92
N ILE A 106 -5.89 17.28 22.92
CA ILE A 106 -4.47 17.37 23.32
C ILE A 106 -3.89 16.01 23.79
N ASP A 107 -4.73 15.03 24.13
CA ASP A 107 -4.31 13.71 24.65
C ASP A 107 -4.73 12.49 23.79
N GLU A 108 -5.34 12.65 22.62
CA GLU A 108 -5.83 11.53 21.81
C GLU A 108 -4.90 11.13 20.65
N VAL A 109 -3.74 10.59 21.02
CA VAL A 109 -2.68 10.16 20.08
C VAL A 109 -3.23 9.16 19.05
N GLY A 110 -3.21 9.57 17.78
CA GLY A 110 -3.63 8.74 16.65
C GLY A 110 -5.07 8.94 16.21
N TYR A 111 -5.79 9.88 16.83
CA TYR A 111 -7.09 10.36 16.35
C TYR A 111 -7.08 11.85 16.01
N ASP A 112 -6.05 12.58 16.43
CA ASP A 112 -5.85 14.04 16.38
C ASP A 112 -5.53 14.61 15.00
N LEU A 113 -4.94 13.82 14.10
CA LEU A 113 -4.57 14.25 12.74
C LEU A 113 -5.60 13.83 11.67
N GLY A 114 -6.73 13.25 12.09
CA GLY A 114 -7.71 12.65 11.19
C GLY A 114 -7.21 11.32 10.63
N GLY A 115 -7.54 11.02 9.39
CA GLY A 115 -7.17 9.74 8.77
C GLY A 115 -7.53 9.64 7.30
N VAL A 116 -7.94 8.45 6.86
CA VAL A 116 -8.31 8.15 5.48
C VAL A 116 -9.83 7.99 5.35
N ALA A 117 -10.43 8.63 4.36
CA ALA A 117 -11.88 8.56 4.14
C ALA A 117 -12.35 7.13 3.82
N THR A 118 -13.49 6.76 4.40
CA THR A 118 -14.27 5.57 4.03
C THR A 118 -15.62 6.01 3.52
N ASN A 119 -16.36 5.13 2.84
CA ASN A 119 -17.68 5.52 2.37
C ASN A 119 -18.71 5.58 3.49
N PRO A 120 -19.62 6.57 3.44
CA PRO A 120 -20.75 6.61 4.36
C PRO A 120 -21.68 5.43 4.12
N THR A 121 -22.21 4.88 5.22
CA THR A 121 -23.38 4.01 5.15
C THR A 121 -24.58 4.86 4.68
N PRO A 122 -25.43 4.38 3.74
CA PRO A 122 -26.60 5.14 3.27
C PRO A 122 -27.57 5.61 4.36
N THR A 123 -27.48 5.04 5.56
CA THR A 123 -28.28 5.40 6.73
C THR A 123 -27.78 6.63 7.49
N ALA A 124 -26.56 7.12 7.21
CA ALA A 124 -25.94 8.25 7.92
C ALA A 124 -26.09 9.60 7.17
N SER A 125 -26.54 9.60 5.91
CA SER A 125 -26.73 10.82 5.11
C SER A 125 -28.04 11.56 5.39
N SER A 126 -28.87 11.06 6.30
CA SER A 126 -30.16 11.67 6.65
C SER A 126 -30.12 12.60 7.89
N GLN A 127 -28.94 12.95 8.40
CA GLN A 127 -28.80 13.92 9.51
C GLN A 127 -27.82 15.08 9.29
N SER A 128 -27.36 15.33 8.06
CA SER A 128 -26.72 16.59 7.69
C SER A 128 -27.64 17.40 6.79
N GLY A 129 -28.45 18.25 7.40
CA GLY A 129 -29.37 19.15 6.72
C GLY A 129 -28.67 20.07 5.72
N SER A 130 -29.07 19.94 4.45
CA SER A 130 -29.31 21.00 3.46
C SER A 130 -28.39 22.23 3.47
N GLY A 131 -27.33 22.18 2.66
CA GLY A 131 -26.77 23.36 2.01
C GLY A 131 -27.29 23.45 0.57
N GLN A 132 -28.49 24.01 0.37
CA GLN A 132 -28.99 24.33 -0.97
C GLN A 132 -28.21 25.53 -1.52
N GLN A 133 -27.45 25.32 -2.59
CA GLN A 133 -27.12 26.38 -3.55
C GLN A 133 -28.28 26.49 -4.56
N ALA A 134 -28.95 27.65 -4.62
CA ALA A 134 -29.30 28.31 -5.89
C ALA A 134 -30.15 29.58 -5.72
N ARG A 135 -29.75 30.61 -6.48
CA ARG A 135 -30.50 31.71 -7.11
C ARG A 135 -30.76 33.02 -6.36
N GLN A 136 -29.97 34.02 -6.78
CA GLN A 136 -30.35 35.42 -6.91
C GLN A 136 -31.66 35.60 -7.71
N VAL A 137 -32.62 36.36 -7.17
CA VAL A 137 -33.46 37.33 -7.90
C VAL A 137 -33.87 38.41 -6.88
N GLY A 138 -33.69 39.69 -7.22
CA GLY A 138 -34.00 40.82 -6.34
C GLY A 138 -35.49 41.20 -6.30
N GLN A 139 -35.91 41.85 -5.22
CA GLN A 139 -36.86 42.97 -5.22
C GLN A 139 -37.00 43.62 -3.84
N SER A 140 -37.26 44.92 -3.88
CA SER A 140 -37.33 45.91 -2.80
C SER A 140 -38.64 45.84 -1.99
N SER A 141 -38.60 46.15 -0.67
CA SER A 141 -39.55 47.09 0.01
C SER A 141 -39.46 47.10 1.55
N VAL A 142 -39.20 48.30 2.07
CA VAL A 142 -39.78 49.03 3.24
C VAL A 142 -40.41 48.28 4.44
N GLY A 143 -39.91 48.59 5.66
CA GLY A 143 -40.75 49.08 6.76
C GLY A 143 -40.92 48.25 8.06
N GLY A 144 -40.52 48.84 9.20
CA GLY A 144 -40.97 48.52 10.58
C GLY A 144 -40.19 47.39 11.27
N GLY A 145 -39.61 47.50 12.47
CA GLY A 145 -39.94 48.31 13.64
C GLY A 145 -40.46 47.38 14.75
N GLY A 146 -39.61 46.94 15.69
CA GLY A 146 -40.10 46.39 16.97
C GLY A 146 -39.32 45.25 17.65
N ILE A 147 -38.83 45.59 18.85
CA ILE A 147 -38.87 44.81 20.09
C ILE A 147 -37.76 43.76 20.35
N MET A 148 -36.91 44.17 21.29
CA MET A 148 -36.00 43.38 22.12
C MET A 148 -36.73 42.22 22.80
N GLY A 149 -36.36 40.98 22.50
CA GLY A 149 -36.95 39.78 23.08
C GLY A 149 -35.89 38.70 23.32
N SER A 150 -35.33 38.72 24.53
CA SER A 150 -34.70 37.61 25.27
C SER A 150 -34.17 36.42 24.43
N SER A 151 -32.88 36.45 24.12
CA SER A 151 -32.13 35.30 23.63
C SER A 151 -31.97 34.28 24.75
N SER A 152 -32.96 33.41 24.91
CA SER A 152 -32.80 32.18 25.68
C SER A 152 -31.82 31.28 24.92
N MET A 153 -30.54 31.36 25.27
CA MET A 153 -29.49 30.46 24.78
C MET A 153 -29.80 29.03 25.20
N ARG A 154 -30.61 28.32 24.42
CA ARG A 154 -30.49 26.87 24.32
C ARG A 154 -29.35 26.61 23.35
N ALA A 155 -28.13 26.62 23.89
CA ALA A 155 -27.00 25.99 23.24
C ALA A 155 -27.41 24.53 23.00
N SER A 156 -27.85 24.24 21.78
CA SER A 156 -27.75 22.89 21.24
C SER A 156 -26.26 22.57 21.27
N GLN A 157 -25.81 21.91 22.33
CA GLN A 157 -24.59 21.12 22.29
C GLN A 157 -24.83 20.03 21.25
N SER A 158 -24.65 20.39 19.98
CA SER A 158 -24.37 19.45 18.93
C SER A 158 -23.12 18.72 19.38
N MET A 159 -23.31 17.52 19.95
CA MET A 159 -22.26 16.53 20.17
C MET A 159 -21.53 16.40 18.82
N HIS A 160 -20.39 17.08 18.69
CA HIS A 160 -19.55 17.01 17.51
C HIS A 160 -18.84 15.66 17.54
N PHE A 161 -19.52 14.63 17.05
CA PHE A 161 -18.95 13.31 16.87
C PHE A 161 -17.73 13.41 15.94
N LYS A 162 -16.66 12.67 16.26
CA LYS A 162 -15.55 12.45 15.31
C LYS A 162 -16.11 11.85 14.01
N GLN A 163 -15.46 12.14 12.89
CA GLN A 163 -15.97 11.75 11.57
C GLN A 163 -16.07 10.22 11.46
N LEU A 164 -17.31 9.69 11.53
CA LEU A 164 -17.62 8.25 11.53
C LEU A 164 -17.18 7.50 10.27
N ASN A 165 -16.96 8.24 9.18
CA ASN A 165 -16.60 7.68 7.87
C ASN A 165 -15.11 7.90 7.58
N CYS A 166 -14.26 7.68 8.56
CA CYS A 166 -12.81 7.81 8.46
C CYS A 166 -12.12 6.68 9.23
N LEU A 167 -11.07 6.12 8.65
CA LEU A 167 -10.14 5.24 9.34
C LEU A 167 -8.99 6.08 9.92
N HIS A 168 -8.91 6.17 11.23
CA HIS A 168 -7.82 6.82 11.94
C HIS A 168 -6.67 5.84 12.21
N PRO A 169 -5.43 6.34 12.39
CA PRO A 169 -4.31 5.52 12.84
C PRO A 169 -4.61 4.73 14.12
N GLY A 170 -5.33 5.35 15.07
CA GLY A 170 -5.72 4.72 16.33
C GLY A 170 -6.60 3.48 16.19
N ASP A 171 -7.43 3.43 15.14
CA ASP A 171 -8.29 2.27 14.85
C ASP A 171 -7.47 1.03 14.49
N LEU A 172 -6.20 1.21 14.08
CA LEU A 172 -5.31 0.13 13.68
C LEU A 172 -4.49 -0.46 14.85
N TYR A 173 -4.50 0.17 16.03
CA TYR A 173 -3.73 -0.29 17.18
C TYR A 173 -4.02 -1.74 17.58
N PRO A 174 -5.27 -2.25 17.54
CA PRO A 174 -5.55 -3.65 17.82
C PRO A 174 -4.76 -4.63 16.94
N PHE A 175 -4.56 -4.27 15.67
CA PHE A 175 -3.93 -5.11 14.66
C PHE A 175 -2.39 -5.08 14.70
N THR A 176 -1.79 -4.16 15.45
CA THR A 176 -0.33 -4.15 15.73
C THR A 176 0.12 -5.30 16.65
N ARG A 177 -0.81 -6.15 17.11
CA ARG A 177 -0.54 -7.45 17.77
C ARG A 177 -0.05 -8.55 16.83
N LYS A 178 0.05 -8.27 15.54
CA LYS A 178 0.75 -9.07 14.52
C LYS A 178 1.67 -8.13 13.72
N PRO A 179 2.71 -8.65 13.05
CA PRO A 179 3.49 -7.84 12.13
C PRO A 179 2.57 -7.16 11.10
N LEU A 180 2.72 -5.84 10.95
CA LEU A 180 1.84 -5.01 10.12
C LEU A 180 2.65 -4.17 9.15
N VAL A 181 2.33 -4.28 7.86
CA VAL A 181 2.80 -3.37 6.81
C VAL A 181 1.59 -2.57 6.33
N LEU A 182 1.70 -1.25 6.40
CA LEU A 182 0.67 -0.32 6.00
C LEU A 182 1.20 0.52 4.82
N ILE A 183 0.43 0.60 3.74
CA ILE A 183 0.69 1.52 2.64
C ILE A 183 -0.45 2.51 2.59
N VAL A 184 -0.14 3.80 2.75
CA VAL A 184 -1.14 4.88 2.78
C VAL A 184 -0.90 5.81 1.60
N ASP A 185 -1.68 5.62 0.54
CA ASP A 185 -1.74 6.46 -0.65
C ASP A 185 -2.88 7.47 -0.49
N SER A 186 -2.56 8.61 0.15
CA SER A 186 -3.52 9.63 0.55
C SER A 186 -2.83 10.98 0.76
N ASN A 187 -3.54 12.09 0.51
CA ASN A 187 -3.05 13.44 0.85
C ASN A 187 -2.98 13.71 2.37
N ASN A 188 -3.57 12.84 3.21
CA ASN A 188 -3.40 12.84 4.67
C ASN A 188 -2.59 11.63 5.17
N SER A 189 -1.72 11.05 4.32
CA SER A 189 -0.90 9.89 4.69
C SER A 189 -0.03 10.13 5.93
N TYR A 190 0.40 11.37 6.17
CA TYR A 190 1.24 11.76 7.30
C TYR A 190 0.60 11.53 8.67
N ALA A 191 -0.73 11.44 8.75
CA ALA A 191 -1.43 11.12 9.99
C ALA A 191 -0.94 9.79 10.60
N PHE A 192 -0.42 8.86 9.78
CA PHE A 192 0.05 7.54 10.20
C PHE A 192 1.55 7.49 10.57
N GLN A 193 2.27 8.62 10.50
CA GLN A 193 3.73 8.67 10.65
C GLN A 193 4.23 8.30 12.06
N HIS A 194 3.39 8.41 13.08
CA HIS A 194 3.78 8.18 14.48
C HIS A 194 2.97 7.08 15.15
N MET A 195 2.61 6.03 14.38
CA MET A 195 1.93 4.88 14.97
C MET A 195 2.78 4.23 16.07
N PRO A 196 2.26 4.12 17.32
CA PRO A 196 2.97 3.47 18.41
C PRO A 196 3.10 1.96 18.18
N ARG A 197 4.27 1.40 18.54
CA ARG A 197 4.55 -0.04 18.53
C ARG A 197 4.21 -0.69 19.87
N HIS A 198 2.94 -0.68 20.26
CA HIS A 198 2.51 -1.15 21.58
C HIS A 198 2.92 -2.59 21.93
N PHE A 199 3.05 -3.48 20.94
CA PHE A 199 3.34 -4.90 21.15
C PHE A 199 4.75 -5.32 20.73
N GLY A 200 5.60 -4.36 20.32
CA GLY A 200 6.99 -4.64 19.92
C GLY A 200 7.15 -5.50 18.65
N LEU A 201 6.08 -5.73 17.90
CA LEU A 201 6.13 -6.48 16.64
C LEU A 201 6.53 -5.56 15.46
N PRO A 202 7.07 -6.13 14.37
CA PRO A 202 7.44 -5.36 13.19
C PRO A 202 6.26 -4.54 12.66
N LEU A 203 6.46 -3.23 12.55
CA LEU A 203 5.52 -2.28 11.96
C LEU A 203 6.28 -1.50 10.90
N LEU A 204 5.73 -1.45 9.69
CA LEU A 204 6.24 -0.60 8.63
C LEU A 204 5.07 0.15 7.99
N VAL A 205 5.12 1.48 8.01
CA VAL A 205 4.16 2.35 7.37
C VAL A 205 4.87 3.05 6.21
N LEU A 206 4.35 2.89 5.00
CA LEU A 206 4.83 3.52 3.77
C LEU A 206 3.78 4.53 3.32
N MET A 207 4.12 5.81 3.38
CA MET A 207 3.22 6.93 3.12
C MET A 207 3.55 7.57 1.78
N SER A 208 2.54 7.81 0.95
CA SER A 208 2.68 8.62 -0.25
C SER A 208 3.09 10.06 0.09
N PRO A 209 3.67 10.80 -0.87
CA PRO A 209 3.68 12.25 -0.82
C PRO A 209 2.27 12.80 -0.53
N THR A 210 2.21 13.93 0.16
CA THR A 210 0.93 14.62 0.43
C THR A 210 0.47 15.43 -0.77
N GLU A 211 1.42 15.83 -1.62
CA GLU A 211 1.18 16.57 -2.84
C GLU A 211 2.28 16.23 -3.86
N TYR A 212 2.02 16.50 -5.13
CA TYR A 212 3.00 16.43 -6.21
C TYR A 212 3.19 17.82 -6.83
N PRO A 213 4.35 18.11 -7.44
CA PRO A 213 4.52 19.32 -8.25
C PRO A 213 3.40 19.45 -9.30
N ALA A 214 3.01 20.68 -9.65
CA ALA A 214 1.86 20.95 -10.51
C ALA A 214 1.77 20.09 -11.80
N PRO A 215 2.87 19.80 -12.54
CA PRO A 215 2.81 18.93 -13.73
C PRO A 215 2.39 17.49 -13.45
N PHE A 216 2.48 17.03 -12.20
CA PHE A 216 2.28 15.65 -11.77
C PHE A 216 1.10 15.49 -10.80
N ASN A 217 0.34 16.56 -10.55
CA ASN A 217 -0.79 16.55 -9.61
C ASN A 217 -2.12 16.06 -10.26
N ASP A 218 -2.05 15.58 -11.50
CA ASP A 218 -3.20 15.03 -12.21
C ASP A 218 -3.40 13.54 -11.88
N ASN A 219 -4.36 13.26 -11.00
CA ASN A 219 -4.72 11.91 -10.57
C ASN A 219 -5.62 11.15 -11.57
N THR A 220 -5.95 11.72 -12.73
CA THR A 220 -6.80 11.02 -13.73
C THR A 220 -6.17 9.73 -14.25
N LYS A 221 -4.84 9.62 -14.21
CA LYS A 221 -4.07 8.45 -14.64
C LYS A 221 -3.75 7.47 -13.51
N GLY A 222 -4.29 7.71 -12.31
CA GLY A 222 -3.96 6.98 -11.08
C GLY A 222 -2.80 7.58 -10.30
N SER A 223 -2.50 7.01 -9.13
CA SER A 223 -1.46 7.53 -8.23
C SER A 223 -0.06 7.23 -8.74
N LEU A 224 0.78 8.27 -8.83
CA LEU A 224 2.20 8.15 -9.15
C LEU A 224 2.94 7.29 -8.11
N PHE A 225 2.59 7.41 -6.83
CA PHE A 225 3.15 6.56 -5.78
C PHE A 225 2.83 5.08 -6.02
N THR A 226 1.57 4.76 -6.33
CA THR A 226 1.16 3.40 -6.72
C THR A 226 1.95 2.92 -7.94
N LEU A 227 2.13 3.77 -8.95
CA LEU A 227 2.87 3.43 -10.16
C LEU A 227 4.33 3.10 -9.84
N PHE A 228 5.00 3.84 -8.95
CA PHE A 228 6.34 3.49 -8.49
C PHE A 228 6.37 2.14 -7.75
N LEU A 229 5.40 1.88 -6.88
CA LEU A 229 5.32 0.61 -6.14
C LEU A 229 4.98 -0.61 -7.04
N HIS A 230 4.38 -0.37 -8.21
CA HIS A 230 4.10 -1.42 -9.19
C HIS A 230 5.24 -1.59 -10.22
N CYS A 231 5.67 -0.49 -10.85
CA CYS A 231 6.59 -0.47 -11.98
C CYS A 231 7.44 0.83 -11.97
N PRO A 232 8.57 0.84 -11.25
CA PRO A 232 9.38 2.04 -11.07
C PRO A 232 9.92 2.66 -12.35
N ILE A 233 10.25 1.85 -13.37
CA ILE A 233 10.77 2.34 -14.66
C ILE A 233 9.68 3.13 -15.38
N THR A 234 8.46 2.60 -15.45
CA THR A 234 7.31 3.31 -16.03
C THR A 234 7.02 4.60 -15.26
N ALA A 235 7.11 4.57 -13.92
CA ALA A 235 6.95 5.78 -13.11
C ALA A 235 8.02 6.83 -13.42
N LEU A 236 9.28 6.41 -13.55
CA LEU A 236 10.40 7.27 -13.93
C LEU A 236 10.21 7.87 -15.33
N CYS A 237 9.80 7.06 -16.31
CA CYS A 237 9.43 7.53 -17.64
C CYS A 237 8.29 8.56 -17.57
N SER A 238 7.27 8.30 -16.76
CA SER A 238 6.11 9.19 -16.59
C SER A 238 6.50 10.56 -16.05
N ILE A 239 7.37 10.64 -15.04
CA ILE A 239 7.82 11.94 -14.49
C ILE A 239 8.83 12.65 -15.39
N SER A 240 9.46 11.90 -16.31
CA SER A 240 10.43 12.42 -17.27
C SER A 240 9.82 12.73 -18.64
N ASN A 241 8.49 12.59 -18.78
CA ASN A 241 7.74 12.79 -20.03
C ASN A 241 8.21 11.88 -21.19
N ILE A 242 8.67 10.67 -20.88
CA ILE A 242 8.97 9.63 -21.87
C ILE A 242 7.69 8.84 -22.13
N ILE A 243 7.17 8.91 -23.36
CA ILE A 243 5.93 8.26 -23.78
C ILE A 243 6.21 6.86 -24.34
N GLU A 244 7.26 6.74 -25.14
CA GLU A 244 7.68 5.48 -25.78
C GLU A 244 9.15 5.23 -25.47
N LEU A 245 9.47 3.99 -25.10
CA LEU A 245 10.84 3.57 -24.80
C LEU A 245 11.19 2.33 -25.64
N PRO A 246 12.29 2.36 -26.41
CA PRO A 246 12.77 1.18 -27.12
C PRO A 246 13.03 0.01 -26.16
N GLU A 247 12.75 -1.21 -26.61
CA GLU A 247 12.90 -2.40 -25.77
C GLU A 247 14.33 -2.60 -25.25
N SER A 248 15.35 -2.24 -26.05
CA SER A 248 16.76 -2.29 -25.64
C SER A 248 17.02 -1.38 -24.43
N ILE A 249 16.58 -0.12 -24.51
CA ILE A 249 16.77 0.86 -23.42
C ILE A 249 15.96 0.45 -22.19
N TRP A 250 14.76 -0.10 -22.36
CA TRP A 250 13.98 -0.67 -21.26
C TRP A 250 14.73 -1.78 -20.53
N ARG A 251 15.35 -2.72 -21.28
CA ARG A 251 16.15 -3.82 -20.70
C ARG A 251 17.37 -3.27 -19.96
N ASP A 252 18.04 -2.25 -20.49
CA ASP A 252 19.17 -1.60 -19.81
C ASP A 252 18.72 -0.90 -18.52
N ALA A 253 17.59 -0.18 -18.55
CA ALA A 253 17.01 0.43 -17.36
C ALA A 253 16.61 -0.62 -16.30
N GLN A 254 16.07 -1.77 -16.73
CA GLN A 254 15.77 -2.89 -15.85
C GLN A 254 17.03 -3.47 -15.22
N PHE A 255 18.12 -3.60 -15.98
CA PHE A 255 19.42 -4.03 -15.45
C PHE A 255 19.93 -3.10 -14.34
N TYR A 256 19.82 -1.77 -14.51
CA TYR A 256 20.19 -0.83 -13.45
C TYR A 256 19.28 -0.93 -12.23
N LEU A 257 17.97 -1.16 -12.42
CA LEU A 257 17.04 -1.34 -11.31
C LEU A 257 17.34 -2.61 -10.51
N ASP A 258 17.68 -3.71 -11.17
CA ASP A 258 18.07 -4.97 -10.51
C ASP A 258 19.41 -4.83 -9.78
N LYS A 259 20.37 -4.09 -10.36
CA LYS A 259 21.62 -3.74 -9.69
C LYS A 259 21.36 -2.88 -8.45
N PHE A 260 20.48 -1.87 -8.55
CA PHE A 260 20.07 -1.04 -7.42
C PHE A 260 19.47 -1.88 -6.30
N TYR A 261 18.58 -2.83 -6.60
CA TYR A 261 17.99 -3.73 -5.60
C TYR A 261 19.00 -4.66 -4.96
N THR A 262 19.98 -5.15 -5.71
CA THR A 262 21.03 -6.00 -5.17
C THR A 262 21.87 -5.24 -4.14
N GLU A 263 22.32 -4.04 -4.48
CA GLU A 263 23.09 -3.18 -3.58
C GLU A 263 22.26 -2.73 -2.36
N LEU A 264 21.02 -2.30 -2.59
CA LEU A 264 20.12 -1.89 -1.51
C LEU A 264 19.87 -3.03 -0.51
N GLY A 265 19.73 -4.26 -1.00
CA GLY A 265 19.58 -5.44 -0.15
C GLY A 265 20.79 -5.67 0.76
N GLN A 266 22.01 -5.43 0.27
CA GLN A 266 23.22 -5.54 1.08
C GLN A 266 23.27 -4.45 2.17
N ILE A 267 22.95 -3.20 1.80
CA ILE A 267 22.90 -2.07 2.73
C ILE A 267 21.91 -2.34 3.85
N ILE A 268 20.69 -2.78 3.51
CA ILE A 268 19.65 -3.08 4.51
C ILE A 268 20.10 -4.19 5.46
N LEU A 269 20.73 -5.26 4.94
CA LEU A 269 21.19 -6.38 5.75
C LEU A 269 22.35 -6.01 6.70
N GLN A 270 23.20 -5.06 6.29
CA GLN A 270 24.39 -4.65 7.03
C GLN A 270 24.18 -3.41 7.91
N SER A 271 23.10 -2.65 7.68
CA SER A 271 22.84 -1.42 8.41
C SER A 271 22.58 -1.69 9.88
N ARG A 272 23.22 -0.88 10.74
CA ARG A 272 23.02 -0.87 12.20
C ARG A 272 22.10 0.27 12.66
N ILE A 273 21.73 1.15 11.73
CA ILE A 273 20.95 2.37 12.00
C ILE A 273 19.48 2.14 11.62
N LEU A 274 19.25 1.35 10.57
CA LEU A 274 17.90 1.02 10.11
C LEU A 274 17.14 0.21 11.18
N ASP A 275 15.85 0.50 11.34
CA ASP A 275 15.02 -0.24 12.30
C ASP A 275 14.95 -1.73 11.91
N PRO A 276 15.06 -2.66 12.89
CA PRO A 276 15.02 -4.10 12.62
C PRO A 276 13.78 -4.59 11.86
N SER A 277 12.68 -3.83 11.88
CA SER A 277 11.46 -4.13 11.12
C SER A 277 11.74 -4.25 9.62
N TYR A 278 12.62 -3.43 9.05
CA TYR A 278 12.98 -3.51 7.63
C TYR A 278 13.67 -4.84 7.29
N ILE A 279 14.63 -5.26 8.11
CA ILE A 279 15.36 -6.53 7.91
C ILE A 279 14.40 -7.71 8.05
N SER A 280 13.57 -7.70 9.10
CA SER A 280 12.58 -8.76 9.35
C SER A 280 11.59 -8.90 8.19
N LEU A 281 11.03 -7.80 7.68
CA LEU A 281 10.03 -7.82 6.62
C LEU A 281 10.63 -8.15 5.25
N CYS A 282 11.89 -7.78 4.99
CA CYS A 282 12.61 -8.14 3.78
C CYS A 282 12.91 -9.64 3.65
N SER A 283 12.63 -10.44 4.69
CA SER A 283 12.73 -11.91 4.61
C SER A 283 11.63 -12.52 3.73
N ASP A 284 10.55 -11.78 3.48
CA ASP A 284 9.54 -12.15 2.48
C ASP A 284 9.83 -11.48 1.13
N ASP A 285 9.87 -12.27 0.06
CA ASP A 285 10.21 -11.77 -1.28
C ASP A 285 9.26 -10.71 -1.82
N PHE A 286 7.97 -10.80 -1.49
CA PHE A 286 6.98 -9.85 -1.95
C PHE A 286 7.11 -8.53 -1.20
N LEU A 287 7.22 -8.58 0.13
CA LEU A 287 7.46 -7.39 0.95
C LEU A 287 8.81 -6.74 0.64
N ARG A 288 9.88 -7.53 0.47
CA ARG A 288 11.21 -7.04 0.07
C ARG A 288 11.15 -6.24 -1.22
N LEU A 289 10.52 -6.79 -2.27
CA LEU A 289 10.35 -6.09 -3.54
C LEU A 289 9.59 -4.77 -3.36
N LEU A 290 8.53 -4.78 -2.56
CA LEU A 290 7.70 -3.60 -2.31
C LEU A 290 8.46 -2.50 -1.55
N ILE A 291 9.23 -2.88 -0.53
CA ILE A 291 10.11 -1.99 0.23
C ILE A 291 11.19 -1.39 -0.68
N PHE A 292 11.80 -2.21 -1.55
CA PHE A 292 12.85 -1.72 -2.45
C PHE A 292 12.30 -0.74 -3.47
N ARG A 293 11.11 -0.98 -4.02
CA ARG A 293 10.40 -0.04 -4.90
C ARG A 293 10.06 1.26 -4.19
N PHE A 294 9.65 1.18 -2.92
CA PHE A 294 9.42 2.36 -2.09
C PHE A 294 10.70 3.19 -1.89
N ILE A 295 11.81 2.54 -1.55
CA ILE A 295 13.10 3.23 -1.35
C ILE A 295 13.60 3.84 -2.68
N PHE A 296 13.43 3.13 -3.79
CA PHE A 296 13.74 3.67 -5.12
C PHE A 296 12.88 4.92 -5.43
N CYS A 297 11.57 4.85 -5.19
CA CYS A 297 10.65 6.00 -5.32
C CYS A 297 11.12 7.20 -4.48
N PHE A 298 11.45 6.96 -3.20
CA PHE A 298 11.98 7.97 -2.30
C PHE A 298 13.25 8.63 -2.85
N MET A 299 14.22 7.84 -3.31
CA MET A 299 15.48 8.36 -3.84
C MET A 299 15.28 9.14 -5.14
N ILE A 300 14.49 8.62 -6.08
CA ILE A 300 14.18 9.30 -7.34
C ILE A 300 13.52 10.65 -7.06
N MET A 301 12.53 10.72 -6.19
CA MET A 301 11.88 11.99 -5.85
C MET A 301 12.84 12.96 -5.13
N LYS A 302 13.71 12.48 -4.24
CA LYS A 302 14.70 13.35 -3.56
C LYS A 302 15.78 13.90 -4.49
N LEU A 303 16.16 13.16 -5.54
CA LEU A 303 17.20 13.56 -6.49
C LEU A 303 16.65 14.35 -7.69
N HIS A 304 15.35 14.31 -7.94
CA HIS A 304 14.73 14.97 -9.07
C HIS A 304 14.53 16.47 -8.82
N ARG A 305 14.98 17.30 -9.76
CA ARG A 305 15.10 18.77 -9.60
C ARG A 305 13.78 19.51 -9.38
N LEU A 306 12.67 18.94 -9.86
CA LEU A 306 11.31 19.48 -9.65
C LEU A 306 10.71 19.12 -8.28
N PHE A 307 11.24 18.12 -7.59
CA PHE A 307 10.71 17.64 -6.30
C PHE A 307 11.57 18.21 -5.18
N ARG A 308 11.43 19.51 -4.86
CA ARG A 308 12.27 20.20 -3.85
C ARG A 308 11.61 20.39 -2.48
N ALA A 309 10.29 20.31 -2.42
CA ALA A 309 9.55 20.54 -1.19
C ALA A 309 9.38 19.24 -0.39
N SER A 310 9.44 19.33 0.94
CA SER A 310 9.40 18.17 1.84
C SER A 310 8.09 17.38 1.77
N ASN A 311 7.00 18.03 1.34
CA ASN A 311 5.68 17.44 1.12
C ASN A 311 5.58 16.62 -0.18
N TYR A 312 6.56 16.71 -1.07
CA TYR A 312 6.63 15.96 -2.34
C TYR A 312 7.31 14.59 -2.22
N TYR A 313 7.81 14.24 -1.04
CA TYR A 313 8.51 12.97 -0.83
C TYR A 313 7.62 11.95 -0.14
N PRO A 314 7.71 10.66 -0.53
CA PRO A 314 7.13 9.60 0.27
C PRO A 314 7.87 9.56 1.61
N ARG A 315 7.15 9.14 2.65
CA ARG A 315 7.70 9.01 4.01
C ARG A 315 7.48 7.60 4.50
N SER A 316 8.27 7.18 5.48
CA SER A 316 8.04 5.92 6.14
C SER A 316 8.14 6.04 7.65
N TYR A 317 7.51 5.08 8.33
CA TYR A 317 7.71 4.85 9.74
C TYR A 317 8.00 3.36 9.98
N PRO A 318 9.10 2.99 10.65
CA PRO A 318 10.20 3.85 11.09
C PRO A 318 10.88 4.60 9.92
N PRO A 319 11.42 5.81 10.14
CA PRO A 319 12.00 6.61 9.07
C PRO A 319 13.22 5.95 8.45
N LEU A 320 13.41 6.13 7.13
CA LEU A 320 14.62 5.71 6.44
C LEU A 320 15.83 6.57 6.87
N PRO A 321 17.05 6.01 6.95
CA PRO A 321 18.27 6.78 7.20
C PRO A 321 18.63 7.58 5.93
N GLU A 322 18.03 8.76 5.76
CA GLU A 322 18.16 9.56 4.52
C GLU A 322 19.62 9.85 4.18
N ALA A 323 20.45 10.18 5.17
CA ALA A 323 21.86 10.51 4.96
C ALA A 323 22.65 9.30 4.42
N GLU A 324 22.42 8.10 4.97
CA GLU A 324 23.10 6.88 4.53
C GLU A 324 22.70 6.51 3.10
N LEU A 325 21.39 6.53 2.80
CA LEU A 325 20.88 6.13 1.49
C LEU A 325 21.21 7.15 0.39
N LEU A 326 20.95 8.44 0.64
CA LEU A 326 21.15 9.49 -0.36
C LEU A 326 22.64 9.79 -0.58
N GLN A 327 23.52 9.53 0.38
CA GLN A 327 24.97 9.75 0.19
C GLN A 327 25.69 8.48 -0.26
N HIS A 328 25.01 7.33 -0.32
CA HIS A 328 25.64 6.08 -0.74
C HIS A 328 26.15 6.17 -2.20
N PRO A 329 27.47 6.09 -2.43
CA PRO A 329 28.06 6.37 -3.73
C PRO A 329 27.57 5.38 -4.79
N THR A 330 27.45 4.09 -4.46
CA THR A 330 27.00 3.06 -5.40
C THR A 330 25.55 3.26 -5.84
N LEU A 331 24.64 3.57 -4.92
CA LEU A 331 23.22 3.78 -5.26
C LEU A 331 23.06 5.03 -6.13
N LYS A 332 23.75 6.12 -5.78
CA LYS A 332 23.81 7.33 -6.58
C LYS A 332 24.35 7.07 -7.98
N GLN A 333 25.45 6.33 -8.10
CA GLN A 333 26.04 6.01 -9.39
C GLN A 333 25.08 5.19 -10.26
N ILE A 334 24.41 4.19 -9.69
CA ILE A 334 23.43 3.38 -10.43
C ILE A 334 22.27 4.23 -10.95
N ILE A 335 21.69 5.11 -10.11
CA ILE A 335 20.63 6.03 -10.54
C ILE A 335 21.17 6.99 -11.62
N SER A 336 22.36 7.54 -11.42
CA SER A 336 23.06 8.39 -12.40
C SER A 336 23.19 7.71 -13.76
N ASP A 337 23.71 6.48 -13.80
CA ASP A 337 23.89 5.72 -15.04
C ASP A 337 22.54 5.43 -15.71
N MET A 338 21.53 5.05 -14.93
CA MET A 338 20.16 4.85 -15.42
C MET A 338 19.58 6.12 -16.05
N THR A 339 19.78 7.29 -15.43
CA THR A 339 19.30 8.57 -15.98
C THR A 339 20.04 8.98 -17.25
N VAL A 340 21.31 8.60 -17.41
CA VAL A 340 22.06 8.81 -18.66
C VAL A 340 21.53 7.89 -19.77
N THR A 341 21.29 6.60 -19.46
CA THR A 341 20.72 5.64 -20.40
C THR A 341 19.32 6.05 -20.88
N LEU A 342 18.53 6.69 -20.03
CA LEU A 342 17.20 7.20 -20.37
C LEU A 342 17.21 8.61 -20.99
N ASP A 343 18.38 9.25 -21.13
CA ASP A 343 18.55 10.63 -21.60
C ASP A 343 17.78 11.69 -20.77
N ILE A 344 17.73 11.50 -19.45
CA ILE A 344 16.99 12.35 -18.50
C ILE A 344 17.90 12.96 -17.42
N ARG A 345 19.22 12.88 -17.58
CA ARG A 345 20.18 13.32 -16.56
C ARG A 345 20.00 14.78 -16.14
N THR A 346 19.55 15.65 -17.04
CA THR A 346 19.33 17.08 -16.77
C THR A 346 18.24 17.35 -15.73
N LEU A 347 17.34 16.38 -15.51
CA LEU A 347 16.25 16.42 -14.53
C LEU A 347 16.70 16.05 -13.11
N PHE A 348 17.94 15.59 -12.93
CA PHE A 348 18.48 15.10 -11.65
C PHE A 348 19.73 15.90 -11.26
N ASP A 349 19.95 16.05 -9.95
CA ASP A 349 21.17 16.67 -9.39
C ASP A 349 22.33 15.66 -9.24
#